data_AF-A0A932DR92-F1
#
_entry.id   AF-A0A932DR92-F1
#
_cell.length_a   1.000
_cell.length_b   1.000
_cell.length_c   1.000
_cell.angle_alpha   90.00
_cell.angle_beta   90.00
_cell.angle_gamma   90.00
#
_symmetry.space_group_name_H-M   'P 1'
#
loop_
_entity.id
_entity.type
_entity.pdbx_description
1 polymer ?
#
loop_
_entity_poly.entity_id
_entity_poly.type
_entity_poly.pdbx_seq_one_letter_code
_entity_poly.pdbx_strand_id
1 'polypeptide(L)'
;MAPMKYIPIVLACLILTGLLYSQKEELSSGNRYYYTLQKWYQLASIGDWTAADKVALKLDPPDIALYRRLHHPDELKKIINSLVVAPKKSVEDWLELARVQSILGKKEDAFESITQAYNLDPIREDITTLYYKIKK
;
A
#
# COMPACT_ATOMS: atom_id res chain seq x y z
N MET A 1 -12.69 -58.91 45.87
CA MET A 1 -12.59 -57.43 45.91
C MET A 1 -11.97 -56.95 44.62
N ALA A 2 -12.75 -56.31 43.75
CA ALA A 2 -12.28 -55.63 42.55
C ALA A 2 -13.16 -54.36 42.35
N PRO A 3 -12.59 -53.20 42.00
CA PRO A 3 -13.27 -51.91 42.07
C PRO A 3 -14.10 -51.62 40.81
N MET A 4 -15.31 -51.13 41.03
CA MET A 4 -16.24 -50.63 40.01
C MET A 4 -15.79 -49.22 39.56
N LYS A 5 -15.31 -49.08 38.32
CA LYS A 5 -14.92 -47.79 37.73
C LYS A 5 -16.17 -47.02 37.27
N TYR A 6 -16.57 -46.00 38.03
CA TYR A 6 -17.59 -45.04 37.63
C TYR A 6 -16.95 -43.81 36.99
N ILE A 7 -16.89 -43.80 35.67
CA ILE A 7 -16.81 -42.62 34.80
C ILE A 7 -17.60 -43.07 33.57
N PRO A 8 -18.75 -42.47 33.14
CA PRO A 8 -18.70 -41.25 32.32
C PRO A 8 -20.06 -40.56 31.98
N ILE A 9 -20.39 -39.33 32.41
CA ILE A 9 -21.47 -38.57 31.70
C ILE A 9 -21.13 -37.09 31.58
N VAL A 10 -20.60 -36.47 32.64
CA VAL A 10 -20.39 -35.00 32.66
C VAL A 10 -19.30 -34.56 31.66
N LEU A 11 -18.30 -35.39 31.39
CA LEU A 11 -17.19 -35.06 30.48
C LEU A 11 -17.57 -35.14 28.98
N ALA A 12 -18.62 -35.87 28.62
CA ALA A 12 -19.07 -35.99 27.23
C ALA A 12 -19.88 -34.76 26.78
N CYS A 13 -20.60 -34.10 27.70
CA CYS A 13 -21.38 -32.89 27.38
C CYS A 13 -20.50 -31.67 27.08
N LEU A 14 -19.34 -31.52 27.71
CA LEU A 14 -18.45 -30.38 27.48
C LEU A 14 -17.70 -30.46 26.15
N ILE A 15 -17.57 -31.64 25.56
CA ILE A 15 -16.94 -31.82 24.23
C ILE A 15 -17.97 -31.59 23.11
N LEU A 16 -19.27 -31.86 23.35
CA LEU A 16 -20.31 -31.55 22.36
C LEU A 16 -20.67 -30.07 22.28
N THR A 17 -20.51 -29.29 23.36
CA THR A 17 -20.78 -27.84 23.33
C THR A 17 -19.64 -27.04 22.67
N GLY A 18 -18.40 -27.53 22.70
CA GLY A 18 -17.27 -26.90 22.01
C GLY A 18 -17.29 -27.05 20.47
N LEU A 19 -17.95 -28.08 19.95
CA LEU A 19 -18.04 -28.36 18.51
C LEU A 19 -19.17 -27.61 17.79
N LEU A 20 -20.13 -27.04 18.52
CA LEU A 20 -21.25 -26.26 17.95
C LEU A 20 -21.01 -24.75 17.91
N TYR A 21 -19.94 -24.25 18.53
CA TYR A 21 -19.62 -22.82 18.58
C TYR A 21 -18.56 -22.39 17.56
N SER A 22 -18.37 -23.16 16.48
CA SER A 22 -17.78 -22.61 15.26
C SER A 22 -18.91 -22.03 14.40
N GLN A 23 -19.59 -21.01 14.93
CA GLN A 23 -20.40 -20.17 14.07
C GLN A 23 -19.43 -19.46 13.14
N LYS A 24 -19.42 -19.89 11.88
CA LYS A 24 -18.84 -19.12 10.78
C LYS A 24 -19.64 -17.81 10.73
N GLU A 25 -19.21 -16.81 11.50
CA GLU A 25 -19.81 -15.48 11.40
C GLU A 25 -19.58 -15.00 9.97
N GLU A 26 -20.64 -15.00 9.19
CA GLU A 26 -20.61 -14.42 7.86
C GLU A 26 -20.35 -12.93 8.04
N LEU A 27 -19.14 -12.50 7.70
CA LEU A 27 -18.77 -11.09 7.71
C LEU A 27 -19.84 -10.29 6.97
N SER A 28 -20.30 -9.19 7.56
CA SER A 28 -21.19 -8.25 6.87
C SER A 28 -20.59 -7.82 5.53
N SER A 29 -21.43 -7.38 4.58
CA SER A 29 -20.98 -6.88 3.28
C SER A 29 -19.92 -5.78 3.43
N GLY A 30 -20.10 -4.86 4.38
CA GLY A 30 -19.14 -3.81 4.70
C GLY A 30 -17.80 -4.35 5.22
N ASN A 31 -17.82 -5.35 6.12
CA ASN A 31 -16.59 -5.96 6.61
C ASN A 31 -15.82 -6.64 5.47
N ARG A 32 -16.51 -7.37 4.59
CA ARG A 32 -15.88 -8.01 3.41
C ARG A 32 -15.25 -6.98 2.48
N TYR A 33 -15.92 -5.85 2.25
CA TYR A 33 -15.38 -4.76 1.45
C TYR A 33 -14.10 -4.19 2.09
N TYR A 34 -14.17 -3.85 3.38
CA TYR A 34 -13.03 -3.32 4.12
C TYR A 34 -11.81 -4.24 4.09
N TYR A 35 -12.00 -5.55 4.34
CA TYR A 35 -10.89 -6.51 4.25
C TYR A 35 -10.31 -6.63 2.84
N THR A 36 -11.17 -6.55 1.81
CA THR A 36 -10.73 -6.55 0.42
C THR A 36 -9.88 -5.33 0.11
N LEU A 37 -10.29 -4.15 0.60
CA LEU A 37 -9.55 -2.90 0.46
C LEU A 37 -8.21 -2.94 1.18
N GLN A 38 -8.17 -3.44 2.43
CA GLN A 38 -6.91 -3.60 3.17
C GLN A 38 -5.95 -4.56 2.47
N LYS A 39 -6.46 -5.70 1.98
CA LYS A 39 -5.65 -6.64 1.20
C LYS A 39 -5.09 -5.99 -0.07
N TRP A 40 -5.88 -5.17 -0.74
CA TRP A 40 -5.42 -4.42 -1.91
C TRP A 40 -4.25 -3.49 -1.57
N TYR A 41 -4.37 -2.68 -0.51
CA TYR A 41 -3.30 -1.80 -0.05
C TYR A 41 -2.03 -2.55 0.36
N GLN A 42 -2.18 -3.72 0.99
CA GLN A 42 -1.04 -4.56 1.35
C GLN A 42 -0.28 -5.05 0.10
N LEU A 43 -0.99 -5.57 -0.91
CA LEU A 43 -0.39 -6.05 -2.15
C LEU A 43 0.27 -4.91 -2.94
N ALA A 44 -0.42 -3.77 -3.05
CA ALA A 44 0.09 -2.59 -3.74
C ALA A 44 1.34 -2.01 -3.07
N SER A 45 1.39 -1.97 -1.73
CA SER A 45 2.52 -1.41 -0.98
C SER A 45 3.79 -2.26 -1.05
N ILE A 46 3.67 -3.59 -1.25
CA ILE A 46 4.81 -4.47 -1.53
C ILE A 46 5.17 -4.54 -3.02
N GLY A 47 4.44 -3.83 -3.88
CA GLY A 47 4.69 -3.77 -5.32
C GLY A 47 4.09 -4.94 -6.13
N ASP A 48 3.31 -5.84 -5.52
CA ASP A 48 2.60 -6.91 -6.24
C ASP A 48 1.32 -6.37 -6.90
N TRP A 49 1.53 -5.53 -7.91
CA TRP A 49 0.46 -4.89 -8.66
C TRP A 49 -0.38 -5.88 -9.46
N THR A 50 0.20 -7.01 -9.88
CA THR A 50 -0.55 -8.07 -10.58
C THR A 50 -1.59 -8.72 -9.67
N ALA A 51 -1.25 -9.01 -8.41
CA ALA A 51 -2.23 -9.50 -7.45
C ALA A 51 -3.19 -8.40 -7.00
N ALA A 52 -2.69 -7.17 -6.79
CA ALA A 52 -3.53 -6.03 -6.42
C ALA A 52 -4.61 -5.75 -7.48
N ASP A 53 -4.28 -5.80 -8.77
CA ASP A 53 -5.24 -5.60 -9.87
C ASP A 53 -6.36 -6.64 -9.88
N LYS A 54 -6.06 -7.89 -9.51
CA LYS A 54 -7.09 -8.93 -9.36
C LYS A 54 -8.04 -8.63 -8.20
N VAL A 55 -7.54 -8.06 -7.11
CA VAL A 55 -8.36 -7.65 -5.96
C VAL A 55 -9.17 -6.39 -6.29
N ALA A 56 -8.61 -5.47 -7.08
CA ALA A 56 -9.25 -4.21 -7.48
C ALA A 56 -10.58 -4.41 -8.20
N LEU A 57 -10.77 -5.54 -8.90
CA LEU A 57 -12.03 -5.89 -9.58
C LEU A 57 -13.25 -5.97 -8.64
N LYS A 58 -13.01 -6.04 -7.33
CA LYS A 58 -14.05 -6.14 -6.28
C LYS A 58 -14.22 -4.84 -5.48
N LEU A 59 -13.51 -3.78 -5.86
CA LEU A 59 -13.47 -2.51 -5.15
C LEU A 59 -14.05 -1.39 -6.01
N ASP A 60 -14.53 -0.34 -5.36
CA ASP A 60 -14.95 0.86 -6.08
C ASP A 60 -13.71 1.63 -6.56
N PRO A 61 -13.60 1.94 -7.87
CA PRO A 61 -12.40 2.59 -8.41
C PRO A 61 -11.97 3.88 -7.69
N PRO A 62 -12.87 4.77 -7.23
CA PRO A 62 -12.50 5.97 -6.49
C PRO A 62 -11.68 5.70 -5.22
N ASP A 63 -11.94 4.59 -4.52
CA ASP A 63 -11.32 4.27 -3.23
C ASP A 63 -9.82 3.93 -3.35
N ILE A 64 -9.39 3.54 -4.54
CA ILE A 64 -8.01 3.13 -4.83
C ILE A 64 -7.32 4.04 -5.85
N ALA A 65 -8.06 4.94 -6.51
CA ALA A 65 -7.58 5.75 -7.62
C ALA A 65 -6.36 6.60 -7.25
N LEU A 66 -6.40 7.29 -6.10
CA LEU A 66 -5.30 8.16 -5.67
C LEU A 66 -4.02 7.35 -5.44
N TYR A 67 -4.12 6.24 -4.72
CA TYR A 67 -2.96 5.40 -4.42
C TYR A 67 -2.39 4.77 -5.69
N ARG A 68 -3.24 4.28 -6.61
CA ARG A 68 -2.81 3.79 -7.92
C ARG A 68 -2.05 4.86 -8.69
N ARG A 69 -2.60 6.06 -8.81
CA ARG A 69 -1.95 7.16 -9.53
C ARG A 69 -0.57 7.49 -8.98
N LEU A 70 -0.39 7.40 -7.66
CA LEU A 70 0.84 7.79 -6.98
C LEU A 70 1.90 6.69 -6.91
N HIS A 71 1.54 5.42 -7.08
CA HIS A 71 2.44 4.28 -6.84
C HIS A 71 2.47 3.22 -7.95
N HIS A 72 1.46 3.16 -8.82
CA HIS A 72 1.39 2.16 -9.88
C HIS A 72 2.44 2.43 -10.97
N PRO A 73 3.31 1.45 -11.33
CA PRO A 73 4.42 1.67 -12.27
C PRO A 73 4.00 2.29 -13.60
N ASP A 74 2.87 1.87 -14.18
CA ASP A 74 2.39 2.43 -15.45
C ASP A 74 1.96 3.89 -15.34
N GLU A 75 1.32 4.28 -14.24
CA GLU A 75 0.93 5.68 -14.00
C GLU A 75 2.17 6.54 -13.76
N LEU A 76 3.12 6.03 -12.98
CA LEU A 76 4.41 6.67 -12.75
C LEU A 76 5.20 6.87 -14.06
N LYS A 77 5.18 5.88 -14.95
CA LYS A 77 5.82 5.95 -16.27
C LYS A 77 5.20 7.05 -17.14
N LYS A 78 3.88 7.21 -17.10
CA LYS A 78 3.20 8.32 -17.82
C LYS A 78 3.68 9.68 -17.30
N ILE A 79 3.76 9.85 -15.98
CA ILE A 79 4.21 11.10 -15.34
C ILE A 79 5.65 11.42 -15.75
N ILE A 80 6.58 10.46 -15.67
CA ILE A 80 7.97 10.67 -16.11
C ILE A 80 8.02 11.06 -17.59
N ASN A 81 7.31 10.34 -18.45
CA ASN A 81 7.33 10.60 -19.88
C ASN A 81 6.84 12.01 -20.22
N SER A 82 5.79 12.49 -19.53
CA SER A 82 5.30 13.86 -19.74
C SER A 82 6.26 14.92 -19.21
N LEU A 83 6.90 14.69 -18.06
CA LEU A 83 7.78 15.67 -17.44
C LEU A 83 9.14 15.75 -18.13
N VAL A 84 9.73 14.62 -18.53
CA VAL A 84 11.05 14.58 -19.18
C VAL A 84 11.07 15.41 -20.47
N VAL A 85 10.02 15.32 -21.30
CA VAL A 85 9.94 16.06 -22.57
C VAL A 85 9.50 17.52 -22.41
N ALA A 86 9.11 17.96 -21.20
CA ALA A 86 8.71 19.33 -20.96
C ALA A 86 9.90 20.29 -21.19
N PRO A 87 9.78 21.31 -22.07
CA PRO A 87 10.88 22.18 -22.48
C PRO A 87 11.37 23.09 -21.35
N LYS A 88 10.48 23.47 -20.45
CA LYS A 88 10.79 24.21 -19.22
C LYS A 88 10.03 23.55 -18.08
N LYS A 89 10.75 23.12 -17.06
CA LYS A 89 10.20 22.50 -15.85
C LYS A 89 10.14 23.54 -14.74
N SER A 90 9.00 23.60 -14.06
CA SER A 90 8.82 24.34 -12.81
C SER A 90 9.50 23.63 -11.64
N VAL A 91 9.53 24.29 -10.48
CA VAL A 91 9.96 23.69 -9.23
C VAL A 91 9.12 22.44 -8.92
N GLU A 92 7.80 22.54 -9.07
CA GLU A 92 6.86 21.44 -8.85
C GLU A 92 7.09 20.26 -9.80
N ASP A 93 7.43 20.53 -11.07
CA ASP A 93 7.74 19.48 -12.04
C ASP A 93 9.00 18.69 -11.64
N TRP A 94 10.03 19.38 -11.14
CA TRP A 94 11.24 18.74 -10.65
C TRP A 94 11.01 17.93 -9.37
N LEU A 95 10.21 18.45 -8.44
CA LEU A 95 9.83 17.72 -7.24
C LEU A 95 8.99 16.48 -7.58
N GLU A 96 8.09 16.58 -8.56
CA GLU A 96 7.30 15.44 -9.03
C GLU A 96 8.19 14.40 -9.71
N LEU A 97 9.15 14.81 -10.56
CA LEU A 97 10.15 13.89 -11.11
C LEU A 97 10.92 13.16 -10.02
N ALA A 98 11.43 13.90 -9.03
CA ALA A 98 12.16 13.35 -7.90
C ALA A 98 11.33 12.32 -7.13
N ARG A 99 10.05 12.64 -6.85
CA ARG A 99 9.11 11.74 -6.18
C ARG A 99 8.95 10.44 -6.96
N VAL A 100 8.68 10.53 -8.26
CA VAL A 100 8.47 9.35 -9.10
C VAL A 100 9.74 8.51 -9.23
N GLN A 101 10.89 9.15 -9.48
CA GLN A 101 12.19 8.48 -9.58
C GLN A 101 12.54 7.74 -8.28
N SER A 102 12.27 8.35 -7.12
CA SER A 102 12.47 7.73 -5.82
C SER A 102 11.63 6.47 -5.63
N ILE A 103 10.33 6.52 -5.98
CA ILE A 103 9.44 5.35 -5.90
C ILE A 103 9.90 4.23 -6.84
N LEU A 104 10.45 4.58 -8.01
CA LEU A 104 11.00 3.62 -8.96
C LEU A 104 12.42 3.14 -8.60
N GLY A 105 12.98 3.57 -7.46
CA GLY A 105 14.31 3.18 -7.01
C GLY A 105 15.48 3.84 -7.77
N LYS A 106 15.21 4.86 -8.59
CA LYS A 106 16.21 5.63 -9.35
C LYS A 106 16.76 6.77 -8.48
N LYS A 107 17.60 6.42 -7.51
CA LYS A 107 18.03 7.36 -6.44
C LYS A 107 18.86 8.53 -6.98
N GLU A 108 19.75 8.26 -7.92
CA GLU A 108 20.64 9.25 -8.52
C GLU A 108 19.83 10.27 -9.34
N ASP A 109 18.92 9.77 -10.19
CA ASP A 109 18.00 10.62 -10.96
C ASP A 109 17.12 11.48 -10.04
N ALA A 110 16.62 10.89 -8.94
CA ALA A 110 15.82 11.62 -7.97
C ALA A 110 16.62 12.75 -7.30
N PHE A 111 17.88 12.49 -6.93
CA PHE A 111 18.76 13.51 -6.35
C PHE A 111 19.06 14.64 -7.34
N GLU A 112 19.30 14.32 -8.61
CA GLU A 112 19.50 15.33 -9.65
C GLU A 112 18.26 16.22 -9.78
N SER A 113 17.06 15.64 -9.86
CA SER A 113 15.80 16.40 -9.91
C SER A 113 15.61 17.31 -8.69
N ILE A 114 15.97 16.86 -7.48
CA ILE A 114 15.91 17.69 -6.26
C ILE A 114 16.92 18.84 -6.31
N THR A 115 18.11 18.58 -6.87
CA THR A 115 19.12 19.61 -7.09
C THR A 115 18.61 20.69 -8.04
N GLN A 116 17.94 20.29 -9.13
CA GLN A 116 17.33 21.24 -10.06
C GLN A 116 16.21 22.06 -9.39
N ALA A 117 15.36 21.43 -8.57
CA ALA A 117 14.33 22.14 -7.80
C ALA A 117 14.95 23.18 -6.84
N TYR A 118 16.01 22.79 -6.11
CA TYR A 118 16.73 23.67 -5.19
C TYR A 118 17.39 24.86 -5.91
N ASN A 119 17.99 24.63 -7.08
CA ASN A 119 18.61 25.70 -7.86
C ASN A 119 17.59 26.73 -8.37
N LEU A 120 16.33 26.33 -8.59
CA LEU A 120 15.26 27.23 -9.00
C LEU A 120 14.66 28.01 -7.83
N ASP A 121 14.54 27.40 -6.65
CA ASP A 121 13.98 28.03 -5.45
C ASP A 121 14.74 27.60 -4.17
N PRO A 122 15.91 28.22 -3.90
CA PRO A 122 16.78 27.81 -2.79
C PRO A 122 16.31 28.30 -1.42
N ILE A 123 15.30 29.18 -1.37
CA ILE A 123 14.78 29.73 -0.11
C ILE A 123 13.64 28.89 0.47
N ARG A 124 13.07 27.98 -0.33
CA ARG A 124 11.99 27.10 0.10
C ARG A 124 12.51 26.04 1.05
N GLU A 125 11.97 26.03 2.26
CA GLU A 125 12.46 25.21 3.37
C GLU A 125 12.29 23.70 3.13
N ASP A 126 11.17 23.30 2.51
CA ASP A 126 10.87 21.90 2.18
C ASP A 126 11.90 21.32 1.19
N ILE A 127 12.24 22.06 0.14
CA ILE A 127 13.24 21.67 -0.86
C ILE A 127 14.64 21.64 -0.24
N THR A 128 14.99 22.67 0.52
CA THR A 128 16.29 22.77 1.19
C THR A 128 16.51 21.60 2.14
N THR A 129 15.50 21.27 2.95
CA THR A 129 15.53 20.12 3.86
C THR A 129 15.73 18.82 3.09
N LEU A 130 15.00 18.63 1.99
CA LEU A 130 15.10 17.44 1.16
C LEU A 130 16.49 17.30 0.52
N TYR A 131 17.04 18.37 -0.05
CA TYR A 131 18.35 18.42 -0.68
C TYR A 131 19.47 18.00 0.29
N TYR A 132 19.52 18.60 1.48
CA TYR A 132 20.55 18.29 2.47
C TYR A 132 20.34 16.95 3.19
N LYS A 133 19.12 16.42 3.22
CA LYS A 133 18.83 15.08 3.77
C LYS A 133 19.41 13.97 2.90
N ILE A 134 19.32 14.11 1.57
CA ILE A 134 19.73 13.06 0.62
C ILE A 134 21.23 13.15 0.28
N LYS A 135 21.84 14.32 0.41
CA LYS A 135 23.28 14.53 0.16
C LYS A 135 24.20 13.85 1.19
N LYS A 136 23.67 13.45 2.35
CA LYS A 136 24.41 12.78 3.44
C LYS A 136 24.45 11.27 3.23
#